data_AF-A0A7S4MIH8-F1
#
_entry.id   AF-A0A7S4MIH8-F1
#
_cell.length_a   1.000
_cell.length_b   1.000
_cell.length_c   1.000
_cell.angle_alpha   90.00
_cell.angle_beta   90.00
_cell.angle_gamma   90.00
#
_symmetry.space_group_name_H-M   'P 1'
#
loop_
_entity.id
_entity.type
_entity.pdbx_description
1 polymer ?
#
loop_
_entity_poly.entity_id
_entity_poly.type
_entity_poly.pdbx_seq_one_letter_code
_entity_poly.pdbx_strand_id
1 'polypeptide(L)'
;RTCVGHTLRQGLGQAGRRLLGRSVWTGSLSVSYGMSRPVLVFTAGAPGSGKTFTLHQLYGLHNIEMIDLDTVMPMHPEYDERHPERLYDSKAAYQWANECVERRFQATLAEPREPETDRARFVCLDGTGTHVERQKRRMWEAKRAGFWVV
;
A
#
# COMPACT_ATOMS: atom_id res chain seq x y z
N ARG A 1 -8.49 -16.36 45.77
CA ARG A 1 -7.97 -15.06 46.26
C ARG A 1 -6.51 -14.97 45.85
N THR A 2 -6.20 -13.89 45.14
CA THR A 2 -4.90 -13.35 44.70
C THR A 2 -3.67 -13.74 45.52
N CYS A 3 -2.53 -13.96 44.85
CA CYS A 3 -1.41 -13.02 44.94
C CYS A 3 -0.40 -13.20 43.80
N VAL A 4 0.06 -12.05 43.32
CA VAL A 4 0.97 -11.78 42.22
C VAL A 4 2.41 -12.09 42.66
N GLY A 5 3.17 -12.77 41.81
CA GLY A 5 4.62 -12.89 41.92
C GLY A 5 5.27 -12.34 40.65
N HIS A 6 5.69 -11.07 40.72
CA HIS A 6 6.61 -10.50 39.75
C HIS A 6 7.95 -11.25 39.84
N THR A 7 8.34 -11.93 38.76
CA THR A 7 9.72 -12.41 38.62
C THR A 7 10.31 -11.80 37.35
N LEU A 8 11.12 -10.76 37.56
CA LEU A 8 12.13 -10.35 36.61
C LEU A 8 13.02 -11.55 36.29
N ARG A 9 13.09 -11.96 35.02
CA ARG A 9 14.20 -12.75 34.50
C ARG A 9 14.82 -12.02 33.31
N GLN A 10 15.98 -11.42 33.58
CA GLN A 10 16.98 -11.19 32.55
C GLN A 10 17.40 -12.55 31.99
N GLY A 11 17.29 -12.72 30.68
CA GLY A 11 17.82 -13.85 29.94
C GLY A 11 18.71 -13.33 28.81
N LEU A 12 20.01 -13.44 29.03
CA LEU A 12 21.06 -13.26 28.06
C LEU A 12 20.88 -14.19 26.84
N GLY A 13 21.25 -13.68 25.67
CA GLY A 13 21.87 -14.47 24.62
C GLY A 13 20.93 -15.00 23.54
N GLN A 14 20.89 -14.29 22.42
CA GLN A 14 21.20 -14.92 21.12
C GLN A 14 21.54 -13.83 20.10
N ALA A 15 22.77 -13.90 19.61
CA ALA A 15 23.24 -13.20 18.43
C ALA A 15 22.45 -13.71 17.21
N GLY A 16 21.46 -12.94 16.78
CA GLY A 16 20.78 -13.11 15.51
C GLY A 16 20.91 -11.81 14.73
N ARG A 17 21.48 -11.88 13.53
CA ARG A 17 21.59 -10.77 12.56
C ARG A 17 20.37 -9.83 12.66
N ARG A 18 20.60 -8.59 13.12
CA ARG A 18 19.60 -7.53 13.04
C ARG A 18 19.32 -7.26 11.56
N LEU A 19 18.28 -7.90 11.03
CA LEU A 19 17.57 -7.35 9.88
C LEU A 19 17.09 -5.97 10.33
N LEU A 20 17.54 -4.92 9.66
CA LEU A 20 17.06 -3.56 9.82
C LEU A 20 15.59 -3.53 9.39
N GLY A 21 14.71 -4.00 10.27
CA GLY A 21 13.27 -3.99 10.09
C GLY A 21 12.74 -2.65 10.56
N ARG A 22 11.99 -1.97 9.69
CA ARG A 22 11.23 -0.80 10.10
C ARG A 22 9.90 -1.30 10.65
N SER A 23 9.70 -1.12 11.96
CA SER A 23 8.43 -1.41 12.62
C SER A 23 7.66 -0.11 12.75
N VAL A 24 6.42 -0.08 12.25
CA VAL A 24 5.51 1.05 12.50
C VAL A 24 4.57 0.67 13.65
N TRP A 25 4.46 1.53 14.66
CA TRP A 25 3.74 1.26 15.90
C TRP A 25 2.58 2.24 16.06
N THR A 26 1.35 1.72 16.05
CA THR A 26 0.14 2.47 16.43
C THR A 26 -0.74 1.60 17.30
N GLY A 27 -0.33 1.38 18.56
CA GLY A 27 -1.16 0.85 19.66
C GLY A 27 -1.68 -0.61 19.56
N SER A 28 -1.91 -1.18 18.37
CA SER A 28 -2.41 -2.56 18.20
C SER A 28 -1.99 -3.26 16.91
N LEU A 29 -1.27 -2.60 15.99
CA LEU A 29 -0.79 -3.21 14.75
C LEU A 29 0.65 -2.78 14.48
N SER A 30 1.53 -3.77 14.30
CA SER A 30 2.90 -3.56 13.86
C SER A 30 3.16 -4.40 12.63
N VAL A 31 3.62 -3.76 11.56
CA VAL A 31 4.07 -4.46 10.36
C VAL A 31 5.57 -4.22 10.18
N SER A 32 6.30 -5.28 9.85
CA SER A 32 7.76 -5.24 9.69
C SER A 32 8.14 -5.92 8.38
N TYR A 33 8.99 -5.25 7.60
CA TYR A 33 9.50 -5.74 6.32
C TYR A 33 11.01 -5.52 6.27
N GLY A 34 11.70 -6.37 5.52
CA GLY A 34 13.11 -6.12 5.19
C GLY A 34 13.23 -4.94 4.23
N MET A 35 14.12 -4.00 4.53
CA MET A 35 14.36 -2.79 3.72
C MET A 35 14.98 -3.08 2.34
N SER A 36 15.35 -4.32 2.04
CA SER A 36 16.00 -4.73 0.79
C SER A 36 15.07 -4.82 -0.42
N ARG A 37 13.76 -4.65 -0.22
CA ARG A 37 12.75 -4.76 -1.29
C ARG A 37 11.69 -3.69 -1.12
N PRO A 38 11.16 -3.12 -2.21
CA PRO A 38 10.01 -2.21 -2.14
C PRO A 38 8.77 -2.95 -1.63
N VAL A 39 7.85 -2.19 -1.04
CA VAL A 39 6.59 -2.71 -0.49
C VAL A 39 5.44 -2.20 -1.35
N LEU A 40 4.55 -3.10 -1.76
CA LEU A 40 3.32 -2.77 -2.46
C LEU A 40 2.12 -3.19 -1.60
N VAL A 41 1.35 -2.19 -1.19
CA VAL A 41 0.19 -2.32 -0.31
C VAL A 41 -1.06 -2.32 -1.16
N PHE A 42 -1.93 -3.30 -0.96
CA PHE A 42 -3.25 -3.33 -1.56
C PHE A 42 -4.29 -3.01 -0.51
N THR A 43 -5.06 -1.94 -0.71
CA THR A 43 -6.20 -1.67 0.17
C THR A 43 -7.47 -2.28 -0.41
N ALA A 44 -8.39 -2.63 0.49
CA ALA A 44 -9.75 -3.02 0.17
C ALA A 44 -10.66 -2.49 1.26
N GLY A 45 -11.81 -1.96 0.87
CA GLY A 45 -12.78 -1.41 1.80
C GLY A 45 -13.79 -0.52 1.10
N ALA A 46 -14.99 -0.43 1.68
CA ALA A 46 -16.05 0.43 1.17
C ALA A 46 -15.58 1.91 1.09
N PRO A 47 -16.17 2.72 0.20
CA PRO A 47 -16.00 4.16 0.23
C PRO A 47 -16.27 4.71 1.64
N GLY A 48 -15.42 5.63 2.12
CA GLY A 48 -15.55 6.21 3.47
C GLY A 48 -15.05 5.32 4.62
N SER A 49 -14.58 4.09 4.38
CA SER A 49 -14.12 3.20 5.46
C SER A 49 -12.79 3.58 6.14
N GLY A 50 -12.21 4.74 5.79
CA GLY A 50 -10.98 5.24 6.40
C GLY A 50 -9.68 4.57 5.91
N LYS A 51 -9.63 4.02 4.69
CA LYS A 51 -8.42 3.39 4.12
C LYS A 51 -7.19 4.30 4.21
N THR A 52 -7.34 5.56 3.77
CA THR A 52 -6.28 6.58 3.81
C THR A 52 -5.82 6.89 5.23
N PHE A 53 -6.74 6.90 6.21
CA PHE A 53 -6.39 7.10 7.61
C PHE A 53 -5.50 5.96 8.12
N THR A 54 -5.84 4.72 7.81
CA THR A 54 -5.03 3.54 8.16
C THR A 54 -3.65 3.58 7.50
N LEU A 55 -3.57 3.95 6.21
CA LEU A 55 -2.29 4.11 5.51
C LEU A 55 -1.42 5.20 6.14
N HIS A 56 -2.02 6.32 6.54
CA HIS A 56 -1.31 7.40 7.22
C HIS A 56 -0.70 6.94 8.55
N GLN A 57 -1.46 6.19 9.34
CA GLN A 57 -1.00 5.64 10.62
C GLN A 57 0.13 4.61 10.43
N LEU A 58 0.03 3.75 9.41
CA LEU A 58 0.97 2.64 9.21
C LEU A 58 2.22 3.00 8.42
N TYR A 59 2.20 4.03 7.57
CA TYR A 59 3.33 4.33 6.68
C TYR A 59 3.75 5.79 6.69
N GLY A 60 2.85 6.69 7.14
CA GLY A 60 2.96 8.13 6.92
C GLY A 60 2.76 8.46 5.44
N LEU A 61 1.74 9.28 5.11
CA LEU A 61 1.35 9.53 3.71
C LEU A 61 2.48 10.12 2.86
N HIS A 62 3.45 10.81 3.47
CA HIS A 62 4.62 11.35 2.77
C HIS A 62 5.60 10.28 2.26
N ASN A 63 5.47 9.02 2.69
CA ASN A 63 6.33 7.92 2.28
C ASN A 63 5.65 6.95 1.31
N ILE A 64 4.39 7.17 0.95
CA ILE A 64 3.60 6.26 0.12
C ILE A 64 3.20 6.91 -1.20
N GLU A 65 3.53 6.24 -2.29
CA GLU A 65 3.04 6.58 -3.61
C GLU A 65 1.65 5.95 -3.79
N MET A 66 0.63 6.77 -4.04
CA MET A 66 -0.74 6.28 -4.27
C MET A 66 -1.00 6.05 -5.75
N ILE A 67 -1.47 4.86 -6.10
CA ILE A 67 -2.08 4.54 -7.39
C ILE A 67 -3.56 4.31 -7.12
N ASP A 68 -4.37 5.34 -7.40
CA ASP A 68 -5.80 5.37 -7.10
C ASP A 68 -6.59 5.93 -8.29
N LEU A 69 -7.77 5.37 -8.52
CA LEU A 69 -8.67 5.81 -9.57
C LEU A 69 -9.10 7.27 -9.37
N ASP A 70 -9.37 7.69 -8.14
CA ASP A 70 -9.82 9.06 -7.87
C ASP A 70 -8.75 10.10 -8.20
N THR A 71 -7.47 9.74 -8.12
CA THR A 71 -6.36 10.61 -8.56
C THR A 71 -6.21 10.69 -10.07
N VAL A 72 -6.72 9.70 -10.79
CA VAL A 72 -6.63 9.58 -12.26
C VAL A 72 -7.81 10.25 -12.96
N MET A 73 -9.01 10.19 -12.37
CA MET A 73 -10.23 10.76 -12.95
C MET A 73 -10.10 12.25 -13.37
N PRO A 74 -9.47 13.14 -12.58
CA PRO A 74 -9.25 14.53 -12.97
C PRO A 74 -8.37 14.72 -14.21
N MET A 75 -7.61 13.70 -14.61
CA MET A 75 -6.75 13.74 -15.79
C MET A 75 -7.49 13.34 -17.08
N HIS A 76 -8.77 12.95 -17.00
CA HIS A 76 -9.54 12.57 -18.18
C HIS A 76 -9.71 13.76 -19.12
N PRO A 77 -9.62 13.59 -20.46
CA PRO A 77 -9.74 14.70 -21.41
C PRO A 77 -11.05 15.51 -21.31
N GLU A 78 -12.11 14.86 -20.87
CA GLU A 78 -13.45 15.45 -20.68
C GLU A 78 -13.72 15.90 -19.23
N TYR A 79 -12.71 15.86 -18.35
CA TYR A 79 -12.88 16.32 -16.97
C TYR A 79 -13.16 17.83 -16.93
N ASP A 80 -14.27 18.20 -16.30
CA ASP A 80 -14.64 19.58 -16.00
C ASP A 80 -14.69 19.76 -14.48
N GLU A 81 -13.80 20.58 -13.94
CA GLU A 81 -13.71 20.86 -12.50
C GLU A 81 -15.00 21.51 -11.96
N ARG A 82 -15.77 22.22 -12.79
CA ARG A 82 -17.03 22.85 -12.36
C ARG A 82 -18.19 21.86 -12.32
N HIS A 83 -18.09 20.77 -13.08
CA HIS A 83 -19.13 19.74 -13.21
C HIS A 83 -18.52 18.33 -13.22
N PRO A 84 -17.75 17.94 -12.20
CA PRO A 84 -17.06 16.66 -12.18
C PRO A 84 -18.05 15.49 -12.24
N GLU A 85 -19.24 15.63 -11.65
CA GLU A 85 -20.29 14.61 -11.59
C GLU A 85 -20.62 14.01 -12.96
N ARG A 86 -20.59 14.82 -14.03
CA ARG A 86 -20.89 14.37 -15.39
C ARG A 86 -19.96 13.25 -15.85
N LEU A 87 -18.70 13.33 -15.44
CA LEU A 87 -17.71 12.32 -15.78
C LEU A 87 -17.81 11.11 -14.84
N TYR A 88 -18.06 11.34 -13.55
CA TYR A 88 -18.19 10.28 -12.55
C TYR A 88 -19.47 9.45 -12.69
N ASP A 89 -20.41 9.83 -13.56
CA ASP A 89 -21.54 8.97 -13.94
C ASP A 89 -21.24 8.09 -15.18
N SER A 90 -20.10 8.30 -15.85
CA SER A 90 -19.74 7.62 -17.09
C SER A 90 -18.95 6.33 -16.84
N LYS A 91 -19.54 5.19 -17.21
CA LYS A 91 -18.85 3.88 -17.21
C LYS A 91 -17.59 3.89 -18.09
N ALA A 92 -17.62 4.62 -19.21
CA ALA A 92 -16.48 4.73 -20.11
C ALA A 92 -15.31 5.48 -19.45
N ALA A 93 -15.59 6.54 -18.68
CA ALA A 93 -14.58 7.26 -17.92
C ALA A 93 -13.90 6.38 -16.86
N TYR A 94 -14.68 5.58 -16.12
CA TYR A 94 -14.10 4.59 -15.20
C TYR A 94 -13.26 3.54 -15.91
N GLN A 95 -13.66 3.08 -17.09
CA GLN A 95 -12.86 2.13 -17.87
C GLN A 95 -11.52 2.75 -18.27
N TRP A 96 -11.54 3.98 -18.79
CA TRP A 96 -10.32 4.74 -19.11
C TRP A 96 -9.42 4.91 -17.88
N ALA A 97 -10.00 5.26 -16.72
CA ALA A 97 -9.22 5.44 -15.50
C ALA A 97 -8.63 4.12 -15.00
N ASN A 98 -9.37 3.01 -15.09
CA ASN A 98 -8.86 1.67 -14.79
C ASN A 98 -7.67 1.30 -15.69
N GLU A 99 -7.71 1.62 -16.98
CA GLU A 99 -6.62 1.38 -17.92
C GLU A 99 -5.38 2.23 -17.59
N CYS A 100 -5.57 3.48 -17.17
CA CYS A 100 -4.49 4.34 -16.69
C CYS A 100 -3.85 3.80 -15.40
N VAL A 101 -4.66 3.41 -14.42
CA VAL A 101 -4.21 2.76 -13.17
C VAL A 101 -3.42 1.49 -13.48
N GLU A 102 -3.91 0.66 -14.40
CA GLU A 102 -3.22 -0.56 -14.81
C GLU A 102 -1.86 -0.24 -15.47
N ARG A 103 -1.81 0.75 -16.37
CA ARG A 103 -0.54 1.19 -16.97
C ARG A 103 0.46 1.68 -15.92
N ARG A 104 0.02 2.50 -14.96
CA ARG A 104 0.90 2.98 -13.88
C ARG A 104 1.38 1.83 -12.99
N PHE A 105 0.50 0.89 -12.68
CA PHE A 105 0.86 -0.32 -11.95
C PHE A 105 1.93 -1.13 -12.69
N GLN A 106 1.73 -1.44 -13.97
CA GLN A 106 2.73 -2.18 -14.76
C GLN A 106 4.06 -1.43 -14.89
N ALA A 107 4.02 -0.11 -15.07
CA ALA A 107 5.22 0.73 -15.07
C ALA A 107 5.97 0.63 -13.73
N THR A 108 5.25 0.69 -12.61
CA THR A 108 5.81 0.53 -11.26
C THR A 108 6.50 -0.83 -11.09
N LEU A 109 5.93 -1.89 -11.68
CA LEU A 109 6.55 -3.22 -11.62
C LEU A 109 7.85 -3.31 -12.43
N ALA A 110 7.96 -2.55 -13.51
CA ALA A 110 9.08 -2.55 -14.45
C ALA A 110 10.19 -1.56 -14.07
N GLU A 111 9.92 -0.60 -13.19
CA GLU A 111 10.91 0.41 -12.78
C GLU A 111 12.18 -0.25 -12.20
N PRO A 112 13.38 0.12 -12.69
CA PRO A 112 14.64 -0.43 -12.20
C PRO A 112 14.80 -0.21 -10.69
N ARG A 113 15.34 -1.21 -10.00
CA ARG A 113 15.59 -1.12 -8.56
C ARG A 113 17.03 -0.73 -8.34
N GLU A 114 17.25 0.51 -7.94
CA GLU A 114 18.57 0.93 -7.47
C GLU A 114 18.83 0.33 -6.08
N PRO A 115 19.96 -0.38 -5.89
CA PRO A 115 20.28 -1.03 -4.62
C PRO A 115 20.52 -0.08 -3.44
N GLU A 116 20.76 1.22 -3.69
CA GLU A 116 21.45 2.11 -2.74
C GLU A 116 20.59 3.18 -2.07
N THR A 117 19.30 3.32 -2.38
CA THR A 117 18.46 4.26 -1.63
C THR A 117 17.93 3.58 -0.37
N ASP A 118 18.46 3.99 0.78
CA ASP A 118 18.22 3.49 2.16
C ASP A 118 16.76 3.67 2.67
N ARG A 119 15.79 3.77 1.77
CA ARG A 119 14.36 3.84 2.07
C ARG A 119 13.60 2.83 1.23
N ALA A 120 12.95 1.87 1.89
CA ALA A 120 11.95 1.03 1.25
C ALA A 120 10.89 1.94 0.63
N ARG A 121 10.75 1.90 -0.70
CA ARG A 121 9.68 2.57 -1.43
C ARG A 121 8.36 1.87 -1.09
N PHE A 122 7.37 2.64 -0.64
CA PHE A 122 6.01 2.15 -0.44
C PHE A 122 5.13 2.63 -1.58
N VAL A 123 4.46 1.68 -2.25
CA VAL A 123 3.44 1.98 -3.25
C VAL A 123 2.13 1.39 -2.74
N CYS A 124 1.04 2.16 -2.81
CA CYS A 124 -0.29 1.70 -2.50
C CYS A 124 -1.12 1.63 -3.78
N LEU A 125 -1.77 0.50 -4.01
CA LEU A 125 -2.82 0.39 -5.00
C LEU A 125 -4.16 0.45 -4.27
N ASP A 126 -4.87 1.58 -4.38
CA ASP A 126 -6.17 1.72 -3.71
C ASP A 126 -7.28 0.96 -4.45
N GLY A 127 -8.21 0.41 -3.67
CA GLY A 127 -9.37 -0.23 -4.23
C GLY A 127 -10.43 -0.55 -3.19
N THR A 128 -11.60 -0.94 -3.71
CA THR A 128 -12.74 -1.38 -2.91
C THR A 128 -12.77 -2.89 -2.65
N GLY A 129 -11.91 -3.66 -3.31
CA GLY A 129 -11.87 -5.13 -3.21
C GLY A 129 -12.99 -5.85 -3.98
N THR A 130 -13.79 -5.14 -4.77
CA THR A 130 -14.93 -5.72 -5.51
C THR A 130 -14.53 -6.67 -6.64
N HIS A 131 -13.32 -6.53 -7.19
CA HIS A 131 -12.80 -7.36 -8.27
C HIS A 131 -11.65 -8.26 -7.77
N VAL A 132 -12.02 -9.28 -7.01
CA VAL A 132 -11.08 -10.18 -6.30
C VAL A 132 -10.04 -10.80 -7.23
N GLU A 133 -10.44 -11.34 -8.38
CA GLU A 133 -9.50 -12.00 -9.30
C GLU A 133 -8.48 -11.03 -9.90
N ARG A 134 -8.90 -9.80 -10.20
CA ARG A 134 -7.99 -8.74 -10.64
C ARG A 134 -6.98 -8.39 -9.56
N GLN A 135 -7.41 -8.30 -8.31
CA GLN A 135 -6.53 -8.00 -7.18
C GLN A 135 -5.53 -9.13 -6.94
N LYS A 136 -5.98 -10.40 -6.94
CA LYS A 136 -5.10 -11.57 -6.83
C LYS A 136 -4.04 -11.60 -7.93
N ARG A 137 -4.42 -11.34 -9.19
CA ARG A 137 -3.48 -11.23 -10.32
C ARG A 137 -2.41 -10.17 -10.04
N ARG A 138 -2.81 -8.95 -9.69
CA ARG A 138 -1.88 -7.86 -9.39
C ARG A 138 -0.96 -8.18 -8.21
N MET A 139 -1.47 -8.80 -7.14
CA MET A 139 -0.65 -9.25 -6.01
C MET A 139 0.40 -10.28 -6.46
N TRP A 140 0.03 -11.21 -7.32
CA TRP A 140 0.97 -12.21 -7.86
C TRP A 140 2.03 -11.58 -8.77
N GLU A 141 1.63 -10.68 -9.67
CA GLU A 141 2.54 -9.93 -10.55
C GLU A 141 3.55 -9.10 -9.73
N ALA A 142 3.09 -8.40 -8.68
CA ALA A 142 3.95 -7.64 -7.78
C ALA A 142 4.95 -8.53 -7.02
N LYS A 143 4.51 -9.70 -6.53
CA LYS A 143 5.42 -10.68 -5.90
C LYS A 143 6.49 -11.15 -6.88
N ARG A 144 6.11 -11.48 -8.12
CA ARG A 144 7.04 -11.90 -9.18
C ARG A 144 8.01 -10.80 -9.58
N ALA A 145 7.53 -9.56 -9.59
CA ALA A 145 8.38 -8.42 -9.86
C ALA A 145 9.44 -8.27 -8.77
N GLY A 146 9.15 -8.62 -7.51
CA GLY A 146 10.13 -8.55 -6.42
C GLY A 146 9.69 -7.66 -5.25
N PHE A 147 8.42 -7.29 -5.17
CA PHE A 147 7.87 -6.52 -4.05
C PHE A 147 7.56 -7.42 -2.85
N TRP A 148 7.60 -6.84 -1.65
CA TRP A 148 6.78 -7.32 -0.55
C TRP A 148 5.33 -6.91 -0.80
N VAL A 149 4.40 -7.85 -0.71
CA VAL A 149 2.98 -7.59 -0.95
C VAL A 149 2.22 -7.70 0.36
N VAL A 150 1.45 -6.66 0.67
CA VAL A 150 0.65 -6.50 1.89
C VAL A 150 -0.80 -6.29 1.51
#